data_AF-A0A352VNU4-F1
#
_entry.id   AF-A0A352VNU4-F1
#
_cell.length_a   1.000
_cell.length_b   1.000
_cell.length_c   1.000
_cell.angle_alpha   90.00
_cell.angle_beta   90.00
_cell.angle_gamma   90.00
#
_symmetry.space_group_name_H-M   'P 1'
#
loop_
_entity.id
_entity.type
_entity.pdbx_description
1 polymer ?
#
loop_
_entity_poly.entity_id
_entity_poly.type
_entity_poly.pdbx_seq_one_letter_code
_entity_poly.pdbx_strand_id
1 'polypeptide(L)'
;MAAGLGAFVMFMPSRDDTADSELVYQARCAYCHDLDGTIGVKLDERVIRSYGSARRLFNYLRIAMPYDAPRTMTDSDIWLTTGYLLRSRGIVPPGTRVHEGTADEITFQPWSPGD
;
A
#
# COMPACT_ATOMS: atom_id res chain seq x y z
N MET A 1 -47.80 16.70 -11.67
CA MET A 1 -46.67 16.06 -12.35
C MET A 1 -45.39 16.61 -11.74
N ALA A 2 -44.79 15.89 -10.78
CA ALA A 2 -43.51 16.27 -10.18
C ALA A 2 -42.51 15.15 -10.52
N ALA A 3 -41.52 15.47 -11.36
CA ALA A 3 -40.46 14.56 -11.75
C ALA A 3 -39.47 14.44 -10.57
N GLY A 4 -39.34 13.24 -10.03
CA GLY A 4 -38.32 12.91 -9.04
C GLY A 4 -36.94 12.90 -9.70
N LEU A 5 -36.04 13.75 -9.22
CA LEU A 5 -34.61 13.64 -9.51
C LEU A 5 -34.08 12.47 -8.71
N GLY A 6 -34.03 11.30 -9.34
CA GLY A 6 -33.34 10.13 -8.81
C GLY A 6 -31.87 10.49 -8.64
N ALA A 7 -31.40 10.49 -7.39
CA ALA A 7 -29.99 10.49 -7.08
C ALA A 7 -29.36 9.27 -7.76
N PHE A 8 -28.62 9.50 -8.84
CA PHE A 8 -27.64 8.54 -9.32
C PHE A 8 -26.61 8.42 -8.21
N VAL A 9 -26.82 7.45 -7.32
CA VAL A 9 -25.76 6.93 -6.47
C VAL A 9 -24.76 6.33 -7.46
N MET A 10 -23.79 7.14 -7.87
CA MET A 10 -22.65 6.66 -8.64
C MET A 10 -21.96 5.68 -7.71
N PHE A 11 -22.31 4.40 -7.85
CA PHE A 11 -21.55 3.28 -7.35
C PHE A 11 -20.24 3.32 -8.14
N MET A 12 -19.34 4.23 -7.71
CA MET A 12 -17.96 4.25 -8.16
C MET A 12 -17.49 2.83 -7.92
N PRO A 13 -17.11 2.07 -8.96
CA PRO A 13 -16.59 0.73 -8.76
C PRO A 13 -15.49 0.87 -7.71
N SER A 14 -15.62 0.11 -6.61
CA SER A 14 -14.57 0.01 -5.61
C SER A 14 -13.27 -0.14 -6.38
N ARG A 15 -12.34 0.81 -6.22
CA ARG A 15 -11.05 0.84 -6.92
C ARG A 15 -10.54 -0.58 -7.06
N ASP A 16 -10.06 -0.94 -8.24
CA ASP A 16 -9.35 -2.20 -8.33
C ASP A 16 -8.05 -2.05 -7.52
N ASP A 17 -8.07 -2.56 -6.30
CA ASP A 17 -6.98 -2.44 -5.32
C ASP A 17 -5.63 -2.92 -5.89
N THR A 18 -5.63 -3.75 -6.93
CA THR A 18 -4.41 -4.20 -7.59
C THR A 18 -3.89 -3.20 -8.62
N ALA A 19 -4.69 -2.82 -9.61
CA ALA A 19 -4.26 -1.89 -10.66
C ALA A 19 -3.93 -0.47 -10.13
N ASP A 20 -4.75 0.06 -9.22
CA ASP A 20 -4.53 1.41 -8.67
C ASP A 20 -3.30 1.48 -7.77
N SER A 21 -2.91 0.36 -7.16
CA SER A 21 -1.83 0.33 -6.18
C SER A 21 -0.45 0.56 -6.76
N GLU A 22 -0.20 0.09 -7.98
CA GLU A 22 1.05 0.34 -8.68
C GLU A 22 1.19 1.82 -9.04
N LEU A 23 0.10 2.44 -9.53
CA LEU A 23 0.09 3.85 -9.88
C LEU A 23 0.40 4.74 -8.67
N VAL A 24 -0.18 4.43 -7.51
CA VAL A 24 0.12 5.16 -6.27
C VAL A 24 1.58 4.99 -5.86
N TYR A 25 2.12 3.76 -5.92
CA TYR A 25 3.53 3.51 -5.61
C TYR A 25 4.47 4.30 -6.55
N GLN A 26 4.23 4.25 -7.86
CA GLN A 26 5.03 4.98 -8.84
C GLN A 26 4.99 6.50 -8.61
N ALA A 27 3.83 7.04 -8.27
CA ALA A 27 3.65 8.47 -8.04
C ALA A 27 4.25 8.96 -6.70
N ARG A 28 4.36 8.10 -5.68
CA ARG A 28 4.66 8.52 -4.30
C ARG A 28 5.94 7.96 -3.71
N CYS A 29 6.44 6.84 -4.24
CA CYS A 29 7.51 6.07 -3.60
C CYS A 29 8.70 5.83 -4.54
N ALA A 30 8.44 5.47 -5.80
CA ALA A 30 9.45 4.99 -6.74
C ALA A 30 10.61 5.97 -6.96
N TYR A 31 10.34 7.29 -7.00
CA TYR A 31 11.37 8.31 -7.20
C TYR A 31 12.53 8.19 -6.21
N CYS A 32 12.26 7.91 -4.93
CA CYS A 32 13.32 7.74 -3.94
C CYS A 32 13.83 6.30 -3.87
N HIS A 33 12.95 5.32 -3.99
CA HIS A 33 13.23 3.93 -3.62
C HIS A 33 13.66 3.02 -4.78
N ASP A 34 13.34 3.36 -6.03
CA ASP A 34 13.65 2.54 -7.20
C ASP A 34 14.93 3.01 -7.94
N LEU A 35 15.48 4.18 -7.58
CA LEU A 35 16.77 4.66 -8.09
C LEU A 35 17.95 3.93 -7.45
N ASP A 36 17.97 2.59 -7.56
CA ASP A 36 18.97 1.67 -6.99
C ASP A 36 19.32 1.92 -5.51
N GLY A 37 18.39 2.47 -4.75
CA GLY A 37 18.58 2.75 -3.33
C GLY A 37 19.41 4.01 -3.01
N THR A 38 19.63 4.91 -3.98
CA THR A 38 20.53 6.07 -3.83
C THR A 38 19.94 7.19 -2.97
N ILE A 39 18.64 7.49 -3.11
CA ILE A 39 17.94 8.54 -2.36
C ILE A 39 17.28 7.95 -1.12
N GLY A 40 16.42 6.94 -1.32
CA GLY A 40 15.81 6.14 -0.27
C GLY A 40 16.33 4.71 -0.34
N VAL A 41 16.26 3.98 0.77
CA VAL A 41 16.66 2.56 0.79
C VAL A 41 15.86 1.75 -0.25
N LYS A 42 16.50 0.80 -0.93
CA LYS A 42 15.76 -0.11 -1.81
C LYS A 42 14.75 -0.92 -0.99
N LEU A 43 13.48 -0.88 -1.38
CA LEU A 43 12.40 -1.57 -0.68
C LEU A 43 12.33 -3.04 -1.12
N ASP A 44 13.35 -3.84 -0.82
CA ASP A 44 13.36 -5.28 -1.08
C ASP A 44 12.47 -6.06 -0.09
N GLU A 45 12.33 -7.37 -0.32
CA GLU A 45 11.54 -8.25 0.54
C GLU A 45 12.00 -8.20 2.00
N ARG A 46 13.31 -8.16 2.25
CA ARG A 46 13.89 -8.11 3.59
C ARG A 46 13.46 -6.85 4.34
N VAL A 47 13.52 -5.68 3.69
CA VAL A 47 13.08 -4.41 4.28
C VAL A 47 11.60 -4.47 4.61
N ILE A 48 10.76 -4.95 3.69
CA ILE A 48 9.30 -4.99 3.91
C ILE A 48 8.95 -6.02 5.01
N ARG A 49 9.62 -7.17 5.06
CA ARG A 49 9.39 -8.17 6.13
C ARG A 49 9.77 -7.68 7.52
N SER A 50 10.70 -6.73 7.65
CA SER A 50 11.12 -6.19 8.95
C SER A 50 9.98 -5.54 9.75
N TYR A 51 8.88 -5.14 9.10
CA TYR A 51 7.71 -4.59 9.78
C TYR A 51 6.87 -5.65 10.51
N GLY A 52 6.98 -6.93 10.15
CA GLY A 52 6.28 -8.07 10.77
C GLY A 52 4.77 -8.20 10.50
N SER A 53 4.08 -7.12 10.13
CA SER A 53 2.68 -7.17 9.69
C SER A 53 2.30 -6.03 8.76
N ALA A 54 1.21 -6.22 8.01
CA ALA A 54 0.64 -5.19 7.15
C ALA A 54 0.21 -3.95 7.95
N ARG A 55 -0.37 -4.14 9.15
CA ARG A 55 -0.71 -3.03 10.06
C ARG A 55 0.50 -2.19 10.43
N ARG A 56 1.62 -2.83 10.79
CA ARG A 56 2.83 -2.12 11.21
C ARG A 56 3.46 -1.35 10.06
N LEU A 57 3.46 -1.93 8.85
CA LEU A 57 3.89 -1.24 7.64
C LEU A 57 2.99 -0.03 7.32
N PHE A 58 1.66 -0.22 7.33
CA PHE A 58 0.69 0.88 7.13
C PHE A 58 0.94 2.03 8.11
N ASN A 59 1.09 1.72 9.40
CA ASN A 59 1.32 2.73 10.43
C ASN A 59 2.62 3.50 10.20
N TYR A 60 3.69 2.82 9.78
CA TYR A 60 4.93 3.48 9.43
C TYR A 60 4.75 4.43 8.23
N LEU A 61 4.14 3.96 7.15
CA LEU A 61 3.88 4.78 5.96
C LEU A 61 3.05 6.01 6.32
N ARG A 62 2.02 5.85 7.17
CA ARG A 62 1.12 6.94 7.59
C ARG A 62 1.82 8.04 8.36
N ILE A 63 2.79 7.71 9.22
CA ILE A 63 3.41 8.69 10.12
C ILE A 63 4.74 9.23 9.57
N ALA A 64 5.45 8.45 8.77
CA ALA A 64 6.82 8.73 8.35
C ALA A 64 6.99 8.95 6.85
N MET A 65 5.97 8.60 6.02
CA MET A 65 6.06 8.71 4.57
C MET A 65 4.99 9.63 3.97
N PRO A 66 5.27 10.20 2.77
CA PRO A 66 6.59 10.30 2.15
C PRO A 66 7.55 11.12 3.03
N TYR A 67 8.85 10.83 2.95
CA TYR A 67 9.84 11.35 3.91
C TYR A 67 9.92 12.89 3.93
N ASP A 68 9.80 13.52 2.77
CA ASP A 68 9.84 14.97 2.57
C ASP A 68 8.51 15.67 2.92
N ALA A 69 7.42 14.91 2.96
CA ALA A 69 6.10 15.43 3.33
C ALA A 69 5.27 14.40 4.15
N PRO A 70 5.67 14.08 5.39
CA PRO A 70 4.98 13.05 6.18
C PRO A 70 3.52 13.41 6.46
N ARG A 71 2.66 12.39 6.57
CA ARG A 71 1.22 12.53 6.88
C ARG A 71 0.40 13.30 5.82
N THR A 72 0.87 13.32 4.57
CA THR A 72 0.16 13.96 3.44
C THR A 72 -0.60 12.98 2.54
N MET A 73 -0.34 11.68 2.66
CA MET A 73 -1.09 10.65 1.94
C MET A 73 -2.41 10.34 2.63
N THR A 74 -3.43 10.00 1.85
CA THR A 74 -4.71 9.52 2.39
C THR A 74 -4.58 8.08 2.90
N ASP A 75 -5.41 7.69 3.86
CA ASP A 75 -5.40 6.30 4.36
C ASP A 75 -5.70 5.29 3.23
N SER A 76 -6.52 5.67 2.23
CA SER A 76 -6.76 4.85 1.02
C SER A 76 -5.49 4.63 0.20
N ASP A 77 -4.71 5.69 -0.05
CA ASP A 77 -3.45 5.58 -0.80
C ASP A 77 -2.42 4.75 -0.01
N ILE A 78 -2.40 4.91 1.31
CA ILE A 78 -1.49 4.14 2.16
C ILE A 78 -1.85 2.65 2.14
N TRP A 79 -3.15 2.29 2.14
CA TRP A 79 -3.57 0.89 1.98
C TRP A 79 -3.18 0.31 0.63
N LEU A 80 -3.38 1.07 -0.46
CA LEU A 80 -2.94 0.69 -1.79
C LEU A 80 -1.42 0.45 -1.81
N THR A 81 -0.62 1.39 -1.30
CA THR A 81 0.84 1.24 -1.21
C THR A 81 1.25 0.03 -0.36
N THR A 82 0.62 -0.18 0.79
CA THR A 82 0.90 -1.33 1.67
C THR A 82 0.64 -2.64 0.92
N GLY A 83 -0.50 -2.75 0.22
CA GLY A 83 -0.84 -3.91 -0.59
C GLY A 83 0.13 -4.13 -1.75
N TYR A 84 0.48 -3.07 -2.47
CA TYR A 84 1.44 -3.15 -3.57
C TYR A 84 2.79 -3.67 -3.09
N LEU A 85 3.34 -3.10 -2.00
CA LEU A 85 4.62 -3.53 -1.44
C LEU A 85 4.61 -5.02 -1.07
N LEU A 86 3.54 -5.52 -0.47
CA LEU A 86 3.48 -6.94 -0.10
C LEU A 86 3.36 -7.86 -1.33
N ARG A 87 2.50 -7.50 -2.30
CA ARG A 87 2.26 -8.32 -3.50
C ARG A 87 3.44 -8.34 -4.47
N SER A 88 4.00 -7.17 -4.77
CA SER A 88 5.11 -7.03 -5.73
C SER A 88 6.42 -7.67 -5.26
N ARG A 89 6.55 -7.96 -3.96
CA ARG A 89 7.66 -8.74 -3.38
C ARG A 89 7.28 -10.20 -3.07
N GLY A 90 6.10 -10.66 -3.47
CA GLY A 90 5.67 -12.04 -3.23
C GLY A 90 5.44 -12.43 -1.76
N ILE A 91 5.34 -11.45 -0.85
CA ILE A 91 5.10 -11.69 0.58
C ILE A 91 3.67 -12.19 0.81
N VAL A 92 2.73 -11.77 -0.06
CA VAL A 92 1.34 -12.24 -0.09
C VAL A 92 0.92 -12.58 -1.53
N PRO A 93 -0.11 -13.43 -1.72
CA PRO A 93 -0.65 -13.71 -3.05
C PRO A 93 -1.06 -12.45 -3.84
N PRO A 94 -0.98 -12.46 -5.18
CA PRO A 94 -1.31 -11.28 -6.01
C PRO A 94 -2.73 -10.73 -5.84
N GLY A 95 -3.69 -11.56 -5.42
CA GLY A 95 -5.07 -11.13 -5.17
C GLY A 95 -5.36 -10.63 -3.75
N THR A 96 -4.37 -10.62 -2.85
CA THR A 96 -4.59 -10.25 -1.45
C THR A 96 -4.96 -8.77 -1.32
N ARG A 97 -6.14 -8.52 -0.73
CA ARG A 97 -6.63 -7.17 -0.41
C ARG A 97 -6.17 -6.77 0.99
N VAL A 98 -5.51 -5.64 1.09
CA VAL A 98 -4.97 -5.10 2.34
C VAL A 98 -5.77 -3.86 2.70
N HIS A 99 -6.48 -3.91 3.81
CA HIS A 99 -7.28 -2.80 4.34
C HIS A 99 -7.41 -2.94 5.86
N GLU A 100 -8.11 -2.00 6.49
CA GLU A 100 -8.29 -1.95 7.94
C GLU A 100 -8.71 -3.30 8.55
N GLY A 101 -9.71 -3.96 7.98
CA GLY A 101 -10.21 -5.25 8.48
C GLY A 101 -9.32 -6.48 8.26
N THR A 102 -8.26 -6.41 7.45
CA THR A 102 -7.36 -7.56 7.18
C THR A 102 -5.94 -7.35 7.69
N ALA A 103 -5.54 -6.09 7.96
CA ALA A 103 -4.14 -5.74 8.19
C ALA A 103 -3.52 -6.36 9.46
N ASP A 104 -4.32 -6.68 10.47
CA ASP A 104 -3.84 -7.30 11.72
C ASP A 104 -3.62 -8.82 11.57
N GLU A 105 -4.29 -9.45 10.61
CA GLU A 105 -4.18 -10.89 10.31
C GLU A 105 -3.02 -11.17 9.33
N ILE A 106 -2.69 -10.21 8.47
CA ILE A 106 -1.58 -10.31 7.53
C ILE A 106 -0.27 -10.07 8.29
N THR A 107 0.24 -11.14 8.88
CA THR A 107 1.55 -11.21 9.53
C THR A 107 2.55 -11.93 8.63
N PHE A 108 3.82 -11.57 8.74
CA PHE A 108 4.89 -12.21 7.98
C PHE A 108 6.14 -12.32 8.86
N GLN A 109 6.83 -13.45 8.74
CA GLN A 109 8.07 -13.66 9.50
C GLN A 109 9.14 -12.68 9.03
N PRO A 110 10.00 -12.18 9.95
CA PRO A 110 11.21 -11.49 9.57
C PRO A 110 12.01 -12.34 8.59
N TRP A 111 12.57 -11.70 7.56
CA TRP A 111 13.37 -12.38 6.54
C TRP A 111 14.51 -13.19 7.19
N SER A 112 14.63 -14.46 6.80
CA SER A 112 15.76 -15.32 7.16
C SER A 112 16.63 -15.56 5.92
N PRO A 113 17.96 -15.55 6.04
CA PRO A 113 18.83 -15.93 4.92
C PRO A 113 18.55 -17.38 4.49
N GLY A 114 18.16 -17.59 3.23
CA GLY A 114 17.98 -18.92 2.63
C GLY A 114 16.54 -19.29 2.27
N ASP A 115 15.58 -18.40 2.53
CA ASP A 115 14.18 -18.50 2.06
C ASP A 115 14.04 -18.26 0.55
#